data_AF-A0A0B4ERH0-F1
#
_entry.id   AF-A0A0B4ERH0-F1
#
_cell.length_a   1.000
_cell.length_b   1.000
_cell.length_c   1.000
_cell.angle_alpha   90.00
_cell.angle_beta   90.00
_cell.angle_gamma   90.00
#
_symmetry.space_group_name_H-M   'P 1'
#
loop_
_entity.id
_entity.type
_entity.pdbx_description
1 polymer ?
#
loop_
_entity_poly.entity_id
_entity_poly.type
_entity_poly.pdbx_seq_one_letter_code
_entity_poly.pdbx_strand_id
1 'polypeptide(L)'
;LTDAGIQVKAATLAADAKGGLLRLTKQEDQLPAKDVVRKAMGDDYVVALNLAQTTPKWLRSIGAHPMKLGLDLSGGVHFLLEVDMDKALDARLKVYEGDVKSLL
;
A
#
# COMPACT_ATOMS: atom_id res chain seq x y z
N LEU A 1 -9.41 -12.47 -15.31
CA LEU A 1 -9.96 -11.14 -14.95
C LEU A 1 -11.36 -10.96 -15.54
N THR A 2 -11.56 -11.29 -16.82
CA THR A 2 -12.89 -11.38 -17.47
C THR A 2 -13.85 -12.34 -16.74
N ASP A 3 -13.35 -13.49 -16.28
CA ASP A 3 -14.16 -14.47 -15.52
C ASP A 3 -14.61 -13.95 -14.14
N ALA A 4 -13.96 -12.89 -13.65
CA ALA A 4 -14.32 -12.20 -12.40
C ALA A 4 -15.09 -10.88 -12.65
N GLY A 5 -15.46 -10.57 -13.89
CA GLY A 5 -16.17 -9.34 -14.26
C GLY A 5 -15.33 -8.06 -14.19
N ILE A 6 -13.99 -8.16 -14.04
CA ILE A 6 -13.12 -7.00 -13.83
C ILE A 6 -12.68 -6.42 -15.17
N GLN A 7 -13.00 -5.14 -15.42
CA GLN A 7 -12.62 -4.44 -16.64
C GLN A 7 -11.18 -3.93 -16.60
N VAL A 8 -10.39 -4.35 -17.59
CA VAL A 8 -9.00 -3.92 -17.77
C VAL A 8 -8.95 -2.75 -18.75
N LYS A 9 -8.38 -1.63 -18.30
CA LYS A 9 -8.20 -0.42 -19.11
C LYS A 9 -6.97 -0.50 -20.02
N ALA A 10 -5.86 -1.04 -19.51
CA ALA A 10 -4.64 -1.22 -20.30
C ALA A 10 -3.71 -2.25 -19.64
N ALA A 11 -2.96 -3.00 -20.45
CA ALA A 11 -1.84 -3.81 -19.99
C ALA A 11 -0.54 -3.26 -20.61
N THR A 12 0.52 -3.14 -19.83
CA THR A 12 1.84 -2.70 -20.30
C THR A 12 2.88 -3.66 -19.76
N LEU A 13 3.72 -4.22 -20.63
CA LEU A 13 4.88 -5.00 -20.20
C LEU A 13 6.04 -4.05 -19.92
N ALA A 14 6.79 -4.32 -18.84
CA ALA A 14 8.01 -3.58 -18.54
C ALA A 14 9.05 -3.84 -19.65
N ALA A 15 9.86 -2.83 -19.96
CA ALA A 15 10.87 -2.92 -21.02
C ALA A 15 11.88 -4.07 -20.77
N ASP A 16 12.12 -4.40 -19.51
CA ASP A 16 13.05 -5.47 -19.11
C ASP A 16 12.42 -6.87 -19.10
N ALA A 17 11.18 -7.02 -19.60
CA ALA A 17 10.40 -8.27 -19.66
C ALA A 17 10.16 -9.03 -18.34
N LYS A 18 10.66 -8.52 -17.22
CA LYS A 18 10.53 -9.12 -15.86
C LYS A 18 9.31 -8.63 -15.08
N GLY A 19 8.43 -7.85 -15.69
CA GLY A 19 7.27 -7.30 -15.00
C GLY A 19 6.20 -6.81 -15.96
N GLY A 20 4.98 -6.67 -15.45
CA GLY A 20 3.83 -6.15 -16.17
C GLY A 20 2.98 -5.25 -15.28
N LEU A 21 2.30 -4.29 -15.90
CA LEU A 21 1.41 -3.36 -15.25
C LEU A 21 0.03 -3.47 -15.87
N LEU A 22 -0.94 -3.88 -15.05
CA LEU A 22 -2.34 -3.96 -15.41
C LEU A 22 -3.05 -2.73 -14.82
N ARG A 23 -3.62 -1.89 -15.69
CA ARG A 23 -4.47 -0.76 -15.31
C ARG A 23 -5.91 -1.21 -15.38
N LEU A 24 -6.64 -1.05 -14.29
CA LEU A 24 -8.08 -1.32 -14.23
C LEU A 24 -8.89 -0.05 -14.48
N THR A 25 -10.16 -0.21 -14.82
CA THR A 25 -11.07 0.93 -15.02
C THR A 25 -11.48 1.55 -13.69
N LYS A 26 -11.72 0.72 -12.66
CA LYS A 26 -12.13 1.17 -11.34
C LYS A 26 -11.13 0.78 -10.26
N GLN A 27 -11.06 1.59 -9.20
CA GLN A 27 -10.18 1.36 -8.06
C GLN A 27 -10.69 0.24 -7.15
N GLU A 28 -12.01 0.13 -6.97
CA GLU A 28 -12.67 -0.94 -6.20
C GLU A 28 -12.32 -2.34 -6.73
N ASP A 29 -12.05 -2.45 -8.04
CA ASP A 29 -11.69 -3.71 -8.69
C ASP A 29 -10.24 -4.13 -8.43
N GLN A 30 -9.38 -3.26 -7.88
CA GLN A 30 -7.95 -3.55 -7.70
C GLN A 30 -7.70 -4.67 -6.69
N LEU A 31 -8.39 -4.63 -5.55
CA LEU A 31 -8.24 -5.63 -4.50
C LEU A 31 -8.66 -7.04 -4.97
N PRO A 32 -9.88 -7.24 -5.53
CA PRO A 32 -10.26 -8.55 -6.07
C PRO A 32 -9.39 -8.95 -7.28
N ALA A 33 -8.95 -8.02 -8.12
CA ALA A 33 -8.02 -8.33 -9.21
C ALA A 33 -6.68 -8.88 -8.68
N LYS A 34 -6.13 -8.30 -7.60
CA LYS A 34 -4.90 -8.79 -6.97
C LYS A 34 -5.01 -10.24 -6.57
N ASP A 35 -6.15 -10.63 -5.99
CA ASP A 35 -6.37 -11.99 -5.51
C ASP A 35 -6.50 -12.99 -6.66
N VAL A 36 -7.24 -12.62 -7.71
CA VAL A 36 -7.36 -13.43 -8.94
C VAL A 36 -6.01 -13.59 -9.63
N VAL A 37 -5.26 -12.50 -9.79
CA VAL A 37 -3.96 -12.52 -10.48
C VAL A 37 -2.92 -13.29 -9.65
N ARG A 38 -2.89 -13.10 -8.33
CA ARG A 38 -2.01 -13.87 -7.44
C ARG A 38 -2.29 -15.37 -7.53
N LYS A 39 -3.56 -15.76 -7.51
CA LYS A 39 -3.95 -17.18 -7.66
C LYS A 39 -3.54 -17.75 -9.03
N ALA A 40 -3.58 -16.93 -10.09
CA ALA A 40 -3.22 -17.36 -11.44
C ALA A 40 -1.69 -17.42 -11.68
N MET A 41 -0.92 -16.53 -11.05
CA MET A 41 0.53 -16.42 -11.23
C MET A 41 1.34 -17.28 -10.24
N GLY A 42 0.71 -17.77 -9.16
CA GLY A 42 1.39 -18.59 -8.16
C GLY A 42 2.39 -17.79 -7.32
N ASP A 43 3.36 -18.49 -6.74
CA ASP A 43 4.36 -17.92 -5.82
C ASP A 43 5.61 -17.37 -6.54
N ASP A 44 5.75 -17.65 -7.85
CA ASP A 44 6.90 -17.21 -8.65
C ASP A 44 6.86 -15.70 -8.96
N TYR A 45 5.73 -15.04 -8.73
CA TYR A 45 5.52 -13.63 -9.04
C TYR A 45 4.93 -12.84 -7.87
N VAL A 46 5.54 -11.70 -7.57
CA VAL A 46 5.01 -10.75 -6.58
C VAL A 46 3.95 -9.87 -7.24
N VAL A 47 2.69 -10.02 -6.81
CA VAL A 47 1.57 -9.19 -7.26
C VAL A 47 1.30 -8.08 -6.24
N ALA A 48 1.66 -6.85 -6.59
CA ALA A 48 1.46 -5.66 -5.75
C ALA A 48 0.49 -4.67 -6.41
N LEU A 49 -0.28 -3.97 -5.58
CA LEU A 49 -1.07 -2.82 -6.02
C LEU A 49 -0.19 -1.58 -6.09
N ASN A 50 -0.24 -0.88 -7.22
CA ASN A 50 0.51 0.34 -7.41
C ASN A 50 -0.42 1.45 -7.92
N LEU A 51 -0.28 2.65 -7.36
CA LEU A 51 -0.89 3.87 -7.87
C LEU A 51 -0.03 4.36 -9.04
N ALA A 52 -0.27 3.79 -10.23
CA ALA A 52 0.38 4.25 -11.43
C ALA A 52 -0.05 5.70 -11.74
N GLN A 53 0.90 6.55 -12.14
CA GLN A 53 0.59 7.92 -12.55
C GLN A 53 -0.43 7.92 -13.70
N THR A 54 -1.58 8.54 -13.47
CA THR A 54 -2.68 8.66 -14.44
C THR A 54 -2.57 9.88 -15.33
N THR A 55 -1.52 10.70 -15.17
CA THR A 55 -1.33 11.94 -15.96
C THR A 55 -1.25 11.62 -17.45
N PRO A 56 -2.18 12.12 -18.29
CA PRO A 56 -2.13 11.92 -19.73
C PRO A 56 -0.90 12.57 -20.37
N LYS A 57 -0.47 12.08 -21.54
CA LYS A 57 0.66 12.66 -22.30
C LYS A 57 0.43 14.14 -22.63
N TRP A 58 -0.79 14.50 -23.04
CA TRP A 58 -1.16 15.89 -23.38
C TRP A 58 -1.10 16.84 -22.18
N LEU A 59 -1.36 16.33 -20.97
CA LEU A 59 -1.31 17.12 -19.75
C LEU A 59 0.15 17.35 -19.31
N ARG A 60 1.01 16.34 -19.49
CA ARG A 60 2.46 16.51 -19.29
C ARG A 60 3.09 17.49 -20.28
N SER A 61 2.63 17.54 -21.53
CA SER A 61 3.23 18.43 -22.53
C SER A 61 3.04 19.92 -22.25
N ILE A 62 2.09 20.28 -21.38
CA ILE A 62 1.88 21.67 -20.94
C ILE A 62 2.54 21.96 -19.58
N GLY A 63 3.43 21.08 -19.10
CA GLY A 63 4.14 21.26 -17.83
C GLY A 63 3.33 20.92 -16.57
N ALA A 64 2.15 20.29 -16.72
CA ALA A 64 1.38 19.85 -15.57
C ALA A 64 1.97 18.57 -14.96
N HIS A 65 2.05 18.55 -13.62
CA HIS A 65 2.64 17.47 -12.85
C HIS A 65 1.55 16.56 -12.26
N PRO A 66 1.85 15.27 -12.01
CA PRO A 66 0.93 14.38 -11.29
C PRO A 66 0.57 14.98 -9.92
N MET A 67 -0.72 15.05 -9.61
CA MET A 67 -1.17 15.52 -8.29
C MET A 67 -0.83 14.48 -7.22
N LYS A 68 -0.28 14.94 -6.10
CA LYS A 68 -0.18 14.13 -4.88
C LYS A 68 -1.57 14.03 -4.27
N LEU A 69 -2.19 12.87 -4.41
CA LEU A 69 -3.49 12.60 -3.83
C LEU A 69 -3.32 12.37 -2.32
N GLY A 70 -4.16 13.03 -1.52
CA GLY A 70 -4.23 12.76 -0.07
C GLY A 70 -4.64 11.33 0.23
N LEU A 71 -4.53 10.92 1.49
CA LEU A 71 -4.84 9.55 1.95
C LEU A 71 -6.25 9.08 1.56
N ASP A 72 -7.22 9.99 1.62
CA ASP A 72 -8.63 9.76 1.26
C ASP A 72 -8.80 9.32 -0.20
N LEU A 73 -8.06 9.96 -1.11
CA LEU A 73 -8.11 9.67 -2.55
C LEU A 73 -7.14 8.54 -2.95
N SER A 74 -6.09 8.31 -2.18
CA SER A 74 -5.11 7.25 -2.42
C SER A 74 -5.51 5.90 -1.79
N GLY A 75 -6.55 5.88 -0.95
CA GLY A 75 -7.12 4.66 -0.37
C GLY A 75 -6.22 3.97 0.66
N GLY A 76 -5.62 4.74 1.57
CA GLY A 76 -4.85 4.18 2.70
C GLY A 76 -5.58 4.34 4.04
N VAL A 77 -5.09 3.63 5.07
CA VAL A 77 -5.61 3.74 6.44
C VAL A 77 -4.80 4.77 7.24
N HIS A 78 -5.49 5.68 7.94
CA HIS A 78 -4.84 6.58 8.89
C HIS A 78 -4.65 5.81 10.19
N PHE A 79 -3.41 5.48 10.52
CA PHE A 79 -3.06 4.83 11.77
C PHE A 79 -2.45 5.85 12.72
N LEU A 80 -3.14 6.13 13.82
CA LEU A 80 -2.62 6.94 14.92
C LEU A 80 -2.16 5.99 16.03
N LEU A 81 -0.86 6.01 16.32
CA LEU A 81 -0.28 5.33 17.48
C LEU A 81 -0.02 6.36 18.56
N GLU A 82 -0.76 6.25 19.66
CA GLU A 82 -0.51 7.01 20.88
C GLU A 82 0.16 6.10 21.90
N VAL A 83 1.22 6.60 22.53
CA VAL A 83 1.88 5.92 23.63
C VAL A 83 1.23 6.39 24.92
N ASP A 84 0.72 5.45 25.71
CA ASP A 84 0.24 5.70 27.08
C ASP A 84 1.45 5.97 27.99
N MET A 85 1.74 7.24 28.21
CA MET A 85 2.90 7.68 28.99
C MET A 85 2.76 7.35 30.48
N ASP A 86 1.54 7.35 31.02
CA ASP A 86 1.29 7.02 32.43
C ASP A 86 1.66 5.56 32.70
N LYS A 87 1.19 4.64 31.85
CA LYS A 87 1.60 3.22 31.93
C LYS A 87 3.09 3.02 31.71
N ALA A 88 3.70 3.78 30.79
CA ALA A 88 5.13 3.69 30.53
C ALA A 88 5.95 4.12 31.76
N LEU A 89 5.52 5.17 32.46
CA LEU A 89 6.11 5.64 33.71
C LEU A 89 5.93 4.64 34.85
N ASP A 90 4.74 4.08 35.04
CA ASP A 90 4.48 3.07 36.07
C ASP A 90 5.32 1.80 35.87
N ALA A 91 5.42 1.34 34.63
CA ALA A 91 6.26 0.19 34.29
C ALA A 91 7.74 0.48 34.60
N ARG A 92 8.21 1.69 34.30
CA ARG A 92 9.56 2.15 34.61
C ARG A 92 9.82 2.21 36.12
N LEU A 93 8.85 2.71 36.88
CA LEU A 93 8.94 2.82 38.34
C LEU A 93 9.07 1.44 39.00
N LYS A 94 8.26 0.46 38.57
CA LYS A 94 8.34 -0.93 39.06
C LYS A 94 9.69 -1.59 38.81
N VAL A 95 10.31 -1.31 37.66
CA VAL A 95 11.65 -1.81 37.36
C VAL A 95 12.65 -1.23 38.36
N TYR A 96 12.61 0.08 38.62
CA TYR A 96 13.49 0.71 39.61
C TYR A 96 13.27 0.16 41.03
N GLU A 97 12.02 -0.09 41.44
CA GLU A 97 11.74 -0.74 42.73
C GLU A 97 12.34 -2.15 42.82
N GLY A 98 12.28 -2.93 41.73
CA GLY A 98 12.91 -4.25 41.64
C GLY A 98 14.43 -4.20 41.75
N ASP A 99 15.06 -3.26 41.03
CA ASP A 99 16.51 -3.06 41.05
C ASP A 99 16.98 -2.70 42.46
N VAL A 100 16.30 -1.77 43.14
CA VAL A 100 16.62 -1.36 44.52
C VAL A 100 16.49 -2.54 45.49
N LYS A 101 15.45 -3.37 45.35
CA LYS A 101 15.28 -4.57 46.18
C LYS A 101 16.34 -5.64 45.93
N SER A 102 16.92 -5.71 44.73
CA SER A 102 17.96 -6.69 44.40
C SER A 102 19.35 -6.30 44.94
N LEU A 103 19.55 -5.00 45.21
CA LEU A 103 20.81 -4.44 45.72
C LEU A 103 20.90 -4.46 47.26
N LEU A 104 19.78 -4.65 47.95
CA LEU A 104 19.66 -4.79 49.42
C LEU A 104 19.64 -6.25 49.83
#